data_AF-A0A8C3FLC9-F1
#
_entry.id   AF-A0A8C3FLC9-F1
#
_cell.length_a   1.000
_cell.length_b   1.000
_cell.length_c   1.000
_cell.angle_alpha   90.00
_cell.angle_beta   90.00
_cell.angle_gamma   90.00
#
_symmetry.space_group_name_H-M   'P 1'
#
loop_
_entity.id
_entity.type
_entity.pdbx_description
1 polymer ?
#
loop_
_entity_poly.entity_id
_entity_poly.type
_entity_poly.pdbx_seq_one_letter_code
_entity_poly.pdbx_strand_id
1 'polypeptide(L)'
;MVVFKKIKTFEIVFSEPDKVFCSGEKVAGRVLVEVTETTRVSSVKVLACGEAKVEWIKGPQQCKQEMEYLRYEDVLTLDDHPTDEDGSVILRPGNKYEYKFGFELPQGPLGTSFKGKYGCVDYWVKAFLDRPSCHTQEIKQHFEVMDPVDVNTPDLMSPVAAKKDKKVSCLFIPDGHVSVSARIDRKGFCEGDDISINADFENICSRIVVPKAAIVSKHTYLANGQTKVLTQKLSCVRGNPIISGMSESWRGKTLRVKKIKPSILGCNILRVEYFLQIYASVPGSKKILLELPLVIGSRSGFASRSSSMASQTSSEMSWVDLNIPDAPEAPPCYLDIISEDHRLESPTAPLLDDLDSSFDSPIFMYAPEFKFMPPPTYTEVDPCNANNNVQ
;
A
#
# COMPACT_ATOMS: atom_id res chain seq x y z
N MET A 1 47.91 14.16 13.77
CA MET A 1 47.22 14.92 14.84
C MET A 1 45.80 14.39 14.95
N VAL A 2 45.54 13.56 15.95
CA VAL A 2 44.20 12.97 16.15
C VAL A 2 43.34 14.04 16.80
N VAL A 3 42.39 14.60 16.06
CA VAL A 3 41.43 15.57 16.61
C VAL A 3 40.44 14.76 17.45
N PHE A 4 40.64 14.74 18.78
CA PHE A 4 39.67 14.16 19.68
C PHE A 4 38.36 14.95 19.56
N LYS A 5 37.28 14.30 19.13
CA LYS A 5 35.95 14.90 19.12
C LYS A 5 35.56 15.16 20.58
N LYS A 6 35.49 16.44 20.97
CA LYS A 6 35.03 16.89 22.31
C LYS A 6 33.56 16.53 22.59
N ILE A 7 32.81 16.22 21.55
CA ILE A 7 31.41 15.82 21.61
C ILE A 7 31.35 14.31 21.40
N LYS A 8 30.78 13.62 22.38
CA LYS A 8 30.56 12.18 22.38
C LYS A 8 29.32 11.82 21.57
N THR A 9 28.21 12.50 21.87
CA THR A 9 26.89 12.24 21.27
C THR A 9 26.23 13.56 20.92
N PHE A 10 25.66 13.66 19.73
CA PHE A 10 24.85 14.78 19.30
C PHE A 10 23.77 14.23 18.37
N GLU A 11 22.55 14.05 18.88
CA GLU A 11 21.48 13.34 18.19
C GLU A 11 20.12 13.99 18.43
N ILE A 12 19.23 13.92 17.44
CA ILE A 12 17.83 14.36 17.55
C ILE A 12 16.98 13.13 17.80
N VAL A 13 16.20 13.15 18.88
CA VAL A 13 15.29 12.07 19.25
C VAL A 13 13.87 12.62 19.30
N PHE A 14 13.02 12.19 18.37
CA PHE A 14 11.60 12.51 18.42
C PHE A 14 10.92 11.76 19.57
N SER A 15 9.88 12.37 20.15
CA SER A 15 9.06 11.72 21.17
C SER A 15 8.32 10.50 20.61
N GLU A 16 7.90 10.56 19.34
CA GLU A 16 7.23 9.49 18.60
C GLU A 16 7.98 9.23 17.27
N PRO A 17 9.01 8.36 17.25
CA PRO A 17 9.93 8.24 16.10
C PRO A 17 9.30 7.63 14.85
N ASP A 18 8.35 6.70 15.00
CA ASP A 18 7.71 5.99 13.88
C ASP A 18 6.34 6.57 13.50
N LYS A 19 5.96 7.70 14.11
CA LYS A 19 4.67 8.34 13.83
C LYS A 19 4.72 9.11 12.52
N VAL A 20 3.63 8.97 11.77
CA VAL A 20 3.33 9.83 10.62
C VAL A 20 2.44 10.95 11.10
N PHE A 21 2.91 12.19 10.97
CA PHE A 21 2.21 13.36 11.48
C PHE A 21 1.19 13.89 10.46
N CYS A 22 0.09 14.46 10.95
CA CYS A 22 -0.93 15.12 10.14
C CYS A 22 -0.92 16.64 10.31
N SER A 23 -1.61 17.37 9.43
CA SER A 23 -1.77 18.82 9.57
C SER A 23 -2.33 19.18 10.95
N GLY A 24 -1.75 20.19 11.59
CA GLY A 24 -2.15 20.63 12.93
C GLY A 24 -1.58 19.82 14.09
N GLU A 25 -0.91 18.69 13.85
CA GLU A 25 -0.31 17.92 14.94
C GLU A 25 0.99 18.57 15.44
N LYS A 26 1.26 18.35 16.73
CA LYS A 26 2.49 18.80 17.38
C LYS A 26 3.61 17.78 17.18
N VAL A 27 4.70 18.22 16.57
CA VAL A 27 5.96 17.46 16.50
C VAL A 27 6.82 17.88 17.68
N ALA A 28 7.18 16.93 18.53
CA ALA A 28 8.00 17.17 19.71
C ALA A 28 9.15 16.16 19.82
N GLY A 29 10.22 16.59 20.47
CA GLY A 29 11.38 15.75 20.69
C GLY A 29 12.41 16.43 21.59
N ARG A 30 13.62 15.87 21.56
CA ARG A 30 14.76 16.38 22.30
C ARG A 30 16.05 16.23 21.51
N VAL A 31 16.95 17.18 21.66
CA VAL A 31 18.33 17.11 21.18
C VAL A 31 19.21 16.65 22.33
N LEU A 32 19.83 15.49 22.16
CA LEU A 32 20.72 14.88 23.15
C LEU A 32 22.15 15.29 22.88
N VAL A 33 22.82 15.85 23.89
CA VAL A 33 24.24 16.21 23.84
C VAL A 33 24.99 15.49 24.96
N GLU A 34 26.02 14.73 24.61
CA GLU A 34 27.01 14.19 25.56
C GLU A 34 28.40 14.69 25.16
N VAL A 35 29.21 15.10 26.13
CA VAL A 35 30.58 15.58 25.91
C VAL A 35 31.61 14.65 26.55
N THR A 36 32.78 14.52 25.92
CA THR A 36 33.92 13.75 26.47
C THR A 36 34.80 14.62 27.37
N GLU A 37 34.82 15.92 27.12
CA GLU A 37 35.57 16.93 27.86
C GLU A 37 34.66 18.11 28.22
N THR A 38 34.98 18.83 29.31
CA THR A 38 34.25 20.04 29.70
C THR A 38 34.24 21.03 28.55
N THR A 39 33.05 21.34 28.02
CA THR A 39 32.88 22.10 26.78
C THR A 39 31.88 23.23 27.00
N ARG A 40 32.28 24.45 26.64
CA ARG A 40 31.39 25.61 26.62
C ARG A 40 30.57 25.60 25.32
N VAL A 41 29.25 25.68 25.44
CA VAL A 41 28.29 25.72 24.33
C VAL A 41 27.64 27.10 24.34
N SER A 42 27.70 27.79 23.20
CA SER A 42 27.14 29.13 23.06
C SER A 42 25.63 29.09 22.86
N SER A 43 25.15 28.23 21.98
CA SER A 43 23.71 28.01 21.79
C SER A 43 23.43 26.67 21.13
N VAL A 44 22.25 26.11 21.40
CA VAL A 44 21.68 24.99 20.65
C VAL A 44 20.46 25.52 19.91
N LYS A 45 20.45 25.43 18.58
CA LYS A 45 19.34 25.92 17.75
C LYS A 45 18.72 24.76 17.01
N VAL A 46 17.42 24.85 16.73
CA VAL A 46 16.72 23.92 15.85
C VAL A 46 16.04 24.67 14.71
N LEU A 47 16.13 24.08 13.53
CA LEU A 47 15.42 24.49 12.32
C LEU A 47 14.59 23.31 11.86
N ALA A 48 13.27 23.41 11.91
CA ALA A 48 12.39 22.46 11.27
C ALA A 48 11.92 23.02 9.94
N CYS A 49 12.04 22.22 8.88
CA CYS A 49 11.63 22.57 7.54
C CYS A 49 10.81 21.44 6.91
N GLY A 50 9.79 21.84 6.19
CA GLY A 50 9.00 20.99 5.30
C GLY A 50 8.98 21.60 3.93
N GLU A 51 9.56 20.94 2.94
CA GLU A 51 9.73 21.50 1.61
C GLU A 51 9.43 20.47 0.53
N ALA A 52 8.73 20.89 -0.51
CA ALA A 52 8.63 20.17 -1.76
C ALA A 52 9.68 20.72 -2.74
N LYS A 53 10.43 19.81 -3.37
CA LYS A 53 11.44 20.13 -4.36
C LYS A 53 11.16 19.33 -5.62
N VAL A 54 11.13 20.01 -6.76
CA VAL A 54 10.92 19.39 -8.05
C VAL A 54 12.00 19.88 -8.99
N GLU A 55 12.70 18.94 -9.62
CA GLU A 55 13.85 19.23 -10.45
C GLU A 55 14.02 18.22 -11.59
N TRP A 56 14.26 18.74 -12.79
CA TRP A 56 14.73 17.94 -13.92
C TRP A 56 15.47 18.77 -14.97
N ILE A 57 16.28 18.08 -15.77
CA ILE A 57 16.99 18.68 -16.90
C ILE A 57 16.16 18.46 -18.18
N LYS A 58 16.04 19.52 -19.00
CA LYS A 58 15.40 19.49 -20.32
C LYS A 58 16.34 20.17 -21.34
N GLY A 59 17.16 19.37 -22.02
CA GLY A 59 18.22 19.90 -22.88
C GLY A 59 19.24 20.68 -22.06
N PRO A 60 19.64 21.91 -22.46
CA PRO A 60 20.57 22.74 -21.70
C PRO A 60 19.92 23.44 -20.49
N GLN A 61 18.59 23.40 -20.36
CA GLN A 61 17.87 24.13 -19.32
C GLN A 61 17.51 23.23 -18.14
N GLN A 62 17.85 23.68 -16.93
CA GLN A 62 17.42 23.07 -15.67
C GLN A 62 16.07 23.67 -15.26
N CYS A 63 15.08 22.80 -15.08
CA CYS A 63 13.78 23.17 -14.54
C CYS A 63 13.79 22.80 -13.05
N LYS A 64 13.66 23.80 -12.19
CA LYS A 64 13.68 23.61 -10.73
C LYS A 64 12.58 24.48 -10.12
N GLN A 65 11.82 23.91 -9.19
CA GLN A 65 10.84 24.61 -8.39
C GLN A 65 10.89 24.05 -6.97
N GLU A 66 10.85 24.96 -6.00
CA GLU A 66 10.78 24.62 -4.59
C GLU A 66 9.56 25.31 -3.99
N MET A 67 8.98 24.68 -2.96
CA MET A 67 7.87 25.23 -2.20
C MET A 67 8.00 24.81 -0.75
N GLU A 68 7.94 25.78 0.14
CA GLU A 68 8.06 25.59 1.58
C GLU A 68 6.66 25.47 2.20
N TYR A 69 6.46 24.45 3.02
CA TYR A 69 5.23 24.20 3.80
C TYR A 69 5.41 24.51 5.27
N LEU A 70 6.61 24.32 5.79
CA LEU A 70 6.95 24.51 7.19
C LEU A 70 8.33 25.16 7.24
N ARG A 71 8.43 26.21 8.05
CA ARG A 71 9.70 26.73 8.54
C ARG A 71 9.51 27.20 9.97
N TYR A 72 10.26 26.58 10.87
CA TYR A 72 10.26 26.88 12.29
C TYR A 72 11.70 26.94 12.76
N GLU A 73 12.06 28.01 13.46
CA GLU A 73 13.39 28.23 14.01
C GLU A 73 13.26 28.54 15.50
N ASP A 74 14.08 27.90 16.33
CA ASP A 74 14.03 28.08 17.77
C ASP A 74 15.41 27.86 18.42
N VAL A 75 15.65 28.56 19.52
CA VAL A 75 16.88 28.44 20.31
C VAL A 75 16.55 27.72 21.60
N LEU A 76 17.07 26.50 21.75
CA LEU A 76 16.74 25.63 22.85
C LEU A 76 17.51 25.99 24.12
N THR A 77 16.80 25.95 25.24
CA THR A 77 17.36 26.11 26.58
C THR A 77 17.37 24.78 27.33
N LEU A 78 18.36 24.59 28.20
CA LEU A 78 18.36 23.49 29.16
C LEU A 78 17.57 23.91 30.40
N ASP A 79 16.52 23.17 30.69
CA ASP A 79 15.83 23.27 31.97
C ASP A 79 16.85 22.99 33.10
N ASP A 80 16.81 23.76 34.19
CA ASP A 80 17.64 23.59 35.41
C ASP A 80 19.16 23.83 35.31
N HIS A 81 19.68 24.40 34.21
CA HIS A 81 21.11 24.73 34.09
C HIS A 81 21.37 26.24 34.13
N PRO A 82 22.27 26.74 35.01
CA PRO A 82 22.60 28.15 35.03
C PRO A 82 23.29 28.56 33.72
N THR A 83 22.73 29.55 33.06
CA THR A 83 23.32 30.23 31.92
C THR A 83 24.30 31.30 32.40
N ASP A 84 25.43 31.42 31.70
CA ASP A 84 26.41 32.50 31.92
C ASP A 84 25.85 33.87 31.49
N GLU A 85 26.52 34.99 31.80
CA GLU A 85 26.08 36.33 31.35
C GLU A 85 25.94 36.42 29.81
N ASP A 86 26.75 35.66 29.09
CA ASP A 86 26.72 35.54 27.62
C ASP A 86 25.63 34.58 27.10
N GLY A 87 24.80 33.99 27.96
CA GLY A 87 23.80 32.97 27.60
C GLY A 87 24.37 31.59 27.27
N SER A 88 25.67 31.38 27.47
CA SER A 88 26.35 30.10 27.20
C SER A 88 26.20 29.11 28.36
N VAL A 89 26.24 27.81 28.05
CA VAL A 89 26.15 26.71 29.03
C VAL A 89 27.42 25.88 29.03
N ILE A 90 27.91 25.50 30.21
CA ILE A 90 29.07 24.62 30.37
C ILE A 90 28.59 23.17 30.52
N LEU A 91 28.92 22.33 29.53
CA LEU A 91 28.64 20.90 29.56
C LEU A 91 29.82 20.14 30.15
N ARG A 92 29.55 19.21 31.06
CA ARG A 92 30.55 18.39 31.74
C ARG A 92 30.44 16.93 31.30
N PRO A 93 31.56 16.19 31.22
CA PRO A 93 31.55 14.78 30.89
C PRO A 93 30.77 13.95 31.92
N GLY A 94 30.16 12.86 31.46
CA GLY A 94 29.39 11.94 32.32
C GLY A 94 27.90 12.30 32.46
N ASN A 95 27.50 13.52 32.09
CA ASN A 95 26.10 13.93 32.08
C ASN A 95 25.49 13.86 30.68
N LYS A 96 24.18 13.63 30.64
CA LYS A 96 23.36 13.72 29.42
C LYS A 96 22.56 15.01 29.45
N TYR A 97 22.73 15.81 28.41
CA TYR A 97 22.04 17.09 28.29
C TYR A 97 20.92 16.96 27.27
N GLU A 98 19.68 17.19 27.71
CA GLU A 98 18.49 17.06 26.88
C GLU A 98 17.83 18.41 26.64
N TYR A 99 17.88 18.89 25.41
CA TYR A 99 17.23 20.13 24.99
C TYR A 99 15.90 19.79 24.33
N LYS A 100 14.78 20.10 24.98
CA LYS A 100 13.45 19.78 24.45
C LYS A 100 13.06 20.78 23.37
N PHE A 101 12.41 20.30 22.31
CA PHE A 101 11.79 21.15 21.28
C PHE A 101 10.38 20.66 20.97
N GLY A 102 9.52 21.57 20.53
CA GLY A 102 8.21 21.21 20.03
C GLY A 102 7.57 22.32 19.23
N PHE A 103 7.05 21.98 18.07
CA PHE A 103 6.37 22.90 17.16
C PHE A 103 5.13 22.24 16.58
N GLU A 104 4.18 23.04 16.09
CA GLU A 104 2.95 22.55 15.48
C GLU A 104 3.04 22.65 13.96
N LEU A 105 2.54 21.62 13.27
CA LEU A 105 2.44 21.65 11.83
C LEU A 105 1.33 22.64 11.40
N PRO A 106 1.55 23.47 10.36
CA PRO A 106 0.55 24.42 9.90
C PRO A 106 -0.78 23.74 9.57
N GLN A 107 -1.85 24.44 9.92
CA GLN A 107 -3.23 24.06 9.56
C GLN A 107 -3.43 24.33 8.06
N GLY A 108 -3.76 23.30 7.29
CA GLY A 108 -3.99 23.41 5.85
C GLY A 108 -3.41 22.24 5.05
N PRO A 109 -3.53 22.28 3.71
CA PRO A 109 -3.00 21.22 2.85
C PRO A 109 -1.47 21.22 2.91
N LEU A 110 -0.92 20.25 3.63
CA LEU A 110 0.51 19.97 3.66
C LEU A 110 0.87 19.04 2.51
N GLY A 111 2.06 19.19 1.94
CA GLY A 111 2.56 18.19 1.01
C GLY A 111 2.80 16.88 1.76
N THR A 112 2.17 15.77 1.35
CA THR A 112 2.49 14.44 1.88
C THR A 112 3.93 14.05 1.55
N SER A 113 4.66 13.53 2.54
CA SER A 113 6.03 13.05 2.40
C SER A 113 6.15 12.04 1.26
N PHE A 114 7.04 12.36 0.31
CA PHE A 114 7.14 11.60 -0.93
C PHE A 114 8.53 11.69 -1.53
N LYS A 115 8.98 10.58 -2.13
CA LYS A 115 10.23 10.54 -2.88
C LYS A 115 9.98 9.95 -4.26
N GLY A 116 10.07 10.81 -5.27
CA GLY A 116 9.93 10.45 -6.67
C GLY A 116 11.22 10.65 -7.46
N LYS A 117 11.15 10.41 -8.77
CA LYS A 117 12.30 10.52 -9.68
C LYS A 117 12.73 11.97 -9.95
N TYR A 118 11.76 12.87 -10.06
CA TYR A 118 11.98 14.28 -10.43
C TYR A 118 11.54 15.24 -9.32
N GLY A 119 11.25 14.73 -8.13
CA GLY A 119 10.87 15.57 -7.01
C GLY A 119 10.57 14.78 -5.75
N CYS A 120 10.64 15.46 -4.62
CA CYS A 120 10.37 14.95 -3.30
C CYS A 120 9.62 15.99 -2.47
N VAL A 121 9.00 15.51 -1.40
CA VAL A 121 8.48 16.32 -0.30
C VAL A 121 9.10 15.74 0.96
N ASP A 122 9.96 16.52 1.60
CA ASP A 122 10.74 16.08 2.73
C ASP A 122 10.49 17.01 3.92
N TYR A 123 10.25 16.40 5.09
CA TYR A 123 10.20 17.10 6.36
C TYR A 123 11.36 16.66 7.23
N TRP A 124 11.97 17.62 7.91
CA TRP A 124 13.16 17.37 8.71
C TRP A 124 13.33 18.42 9.80
N VAL A 125 14.02 18.02 10.86
CA VAL A 125 14.55 18.90 11.90
C VAL A 125 16.07 18.86 11.81
N LYS A 126 16.69 20.03 11.78
CA LYS A 126 18.14 20.20 11.85
C LYS A 126 18.47 20.89 13.17
N ALA A 127 19.38 20.31 13.94
CA ALA A 127 19.90 20.91 15.17
C ALA A 127 21.32 21.44 14.92
N PHE A 128 21.59 22.62 15.44
CA PHE A 128 22.87 23.32 15.36
C PHE A 128 23.44 23.49 16.75
N LEU A 129 24.70 23.12 16.93
CA LEU A 129 25.43 23.27 18.17
C LEU A 129 26.57 24.27 17.95
N ASP A 130 26.38 25.48 18.46
CA ASP A 130 27.35 26.56 18.38
C ASP A 130 28.30 26.51 19.58
N ARG A 131 29.61 26.57 19.30
CA ARG A 131 30.66 26.57 20.32
C ARG A 131 31.66 27.70 20.05
N PRO A 132 32.22 28.33 21.11
CA PRO A 132 33.24 29.36 20.93
C PRO A 132 34.44 28.82 20.15
N SER A 133 34.91 29.60 19.17
CA SER A 133 36.10 29.30 18.37
C SER A 133 36.06 27.96 17.62
N CYS A 134 34.87 27.39 17.39
CA CYS A 134 34.66 26.15 16.66
C CYS A 134 33.62 26.34 15.56
N HIS A 135 33.67 25.51 14.52
CA HIS A 135 32.59 25.45 13.53
C HIS A 135 31.33 24.88 14.16
N THR A 136 30.18 25.44 13.79
CA THR A 136 28.85 24.94 14.18
C THR A 136 28.69 23.50 13.75
N GLN A 137 28.39 22.61 14.69
CA GLN A 137 28.08 21.23 14.35
C GLN A 137 26.59 21.11 14.05
N GLU A 138 26.25 20.44 12.96
CA GLU A 138 24.86 20.22 12.56
C GLU A 138 24.52 18.74 12.45
N ILE A 139 23.27 18.41 12.80
CA ILE A 139 22.67 17.08 12.61
C ILE A 139 21.28 17.26 12.05
N LYS A 140 20.83 16.33 11.22
CA LYS A 140 19.55 16.39 10.53
C LYS A 140 18.81 15.07 10.69
N GLN A 141 17.55 15.15 11.11
CA GLN A 141 16.67 13.99 11.25
C GLN A 141 15.36 14.24 10.49
N HIS A 142 14.93 13.24 9.72
CA HIS A 142 13.70 13.29 8.94
C HIS A 142 12.50 12.76 9.74
N PHE A 143 11.31 13.29 9.45
CA PHE A 143 10.04 12.76 9.93
C PHE A 143 9.02 12.71 8.79
N GLU A 144 8.01 11.84 8.91
CA GLU A 144 7.00 11.63 7.88
C GLU A 144 5.75 12.45 8.19
N VAL A 145 5.24 13.15 7.18
CA VAL A 145 3.97 13.89 7.22
C VAL A 145 3.05 13.32 6.16
N MET A 146 1.78 13.15 6.49
CA MET A 146 0.76 12.69 5.55
C MET A 146 -0.46 13.57 5.67
N ASP A 147 -0.92 14.09 4.53
CA ASP A 147 -2.25 14.69 4.42
C ASP A 147 -3.27 13.57 4.19
N PRO A 148 -4.13 13.25 5.18
CA PRO A 148 -5.02 12.10 5.08
C PRO A 148 -6.14 12.36 4.05
N VAL A 149 -6.27 11.45 3.09
CA VAL A 149 -7.37 11.47 2.13
C VAL A 149 -8.41 10.44 2.57
N ASP A 150 -9.57 10.92 3.04
CA ASP A 150 -10.67 10.04 3.44
C ASP A 150 -11.36 9.43 2.22
N VAL A 151 -11.17 8.12 2.10
CA VAL A 151 -11.70 7.27 1.04
C VAL A 151 -13.22 7.15 1.11
N ASN A 152 -13.84 7.41 2.27
CA ASN A 152 -15.28 7.24 2.48
C ASN A 152 -16.11 8.47 2.07
N THR A 153 -15.50 9.46 1.44
CA THR A 153 -16.23 10.63 0.93
C THR A 153 -17.21 10.22 -0.18
N PRO A 154 -18.40 10.84 -0.26
CA PRO A 154 -19.46 10.39 -1.16
C PRO A 154 -19.06 10.40 -2.64
N ASP A 155 -18.20 11.35 -3.07
CA ASP A 155 -17.64 11.38 -4.43
C ASP A 155 -16.79 10.12 -4.71
N LEU A 156 -15.99 9.70 -3.74
CA LEU A 156 -15.09 8.55 -3.88
C LEU A 156 -15.80 7.21 -3.76
N MET A 157 -16.96 7.17 -3.12
CA MET A 157 -17.80 5.98 -3.00
C MET A 157 -18.71 5.77 -4.21
N SER A 158 -18.77 6.72 -5.14
CA SER A 158 -19.58 6.61 -6.35
C SER A 158 -18.96 5.64 -7.37
N PRO A 159 -19.78 4.84 -8.09
CA PRO A 159 -19.29 3.92 -9.10
C PRO A 159 -18.75 4.66 -10.31
N VAL A 160 -17.66 4.15 -10.88
CA VAL A 160 -17.02 4.74 -12.06
C VAL A 160 -17.17 3.77 -13.23
N ALA A 161 -17.70 4.25 -14.35
CA ALA A 161 -17.84 3.46 -15.56
C ALA A 161 -17.37 4.23 -16.79
N ALA A 162 -16.81 3.49 -17.77
CA ALA A 162 -16.45 4.04 -19.07
C ALA A 162 -16.65 2.99 -20.16
N LYS A 163 -16.97 3.45 -21.37
CA LYS A 163 -17.07 2.63 -22.57
C LYS A 163 -16.30 3.29 -23.70
N LYS A 164 -15.64 2.47 -24.52
CA LYS A 164 -14.93 2.92 -25.72
C LYS A 164 -15.03 1.87 -26.79
N ASP A 165 -15.15 2.34 -28.02
CA ASP A 165 -15.16 1.53 -29.22
C ASP A 165 -13.99 1.93 -30.12
N LYS A 166 -13.47 0.97 -30.88
CA LYS A 166 -12.45 1.23 -31.89
C LYS A 166 -12.66 0.37 -33.13
N LYS A 167 -12.80 1.01 -34.28
CA LYS A 167 -12.78 0.36 -35.60
C LYS A 167 -11.40 -0.26 -35.88
N VAL A 168 -11.40 -1.55 -36.22
CA VAL A 168 -10.25 -2.35 -36.66
C VAL A 168 -10.71 -3.17 -37.86
N SER A 169 -10.60 -2.56 -39.04
CA SER A 169 -11.06 -3.16 -40.29
C SER A 169 -9.96 -3.99 -40.99
N CYS A 170 -10.41 -4.91 -41.83
CA CYS A 170 -9.57 -5.59 -42.83
C CYS A 170 -10.35 -5.76 -44.14
N LEU A 171 -9.70 -6.27 -45.19
CA LEU A 171 -10.31 -6.46 -46.52
C LEU A 171 -11.62 -7.27 -46.48
N PHE A 172 -11.69 -8.31 -45.66
CA PHE A 172 -12.86 -9.19 -45.56
C PHE A 172 -13.88 -8.78 -44.48
N ILE A 173 -13.49 -7.90 -43.55
CA ILE A 173 -14.33 -7.41 -42.46
C ILE A 173 -14.18 -5.88 -42.38
N PRO A 174 -14.86 -5.13 -43.26
CA PRO A 174 -14.73 -3.67 -43.34
C PRO A 174 -15.25 -2.96 -42.08
N ASP A 175 -16.20 -3.56 -41.36
CA ASP A 175 -16.80 -3.02 -40.13
C ASP A 175 -16.35 -3.74 -38.84
N GLY A 176 -15.18 -4.36 -38.90
CA GLY A 176 -14.54 -4.94 -37.72
C GLY A 176 -14.29 -3.86 -36.67
N HIS A 177 -14.67 -4.13 -35.43
CA HIS A 177 -14.44 -3.23 -34.29
C HIS A 177 -14.16 -4.02 -33.02
N VAL A 178 -13.56 -3.34 -32.05
CA VAL A 178 -13.30 -3.86 -30.72
C VAL A 178 -13.90 -2.88 -29.72
N SER A 179 -14.83 -3.36 -28.91
CA SER A 179 -15.49 -2.57 -27.87
C SER A 179 -15.02 -3.01 -26.50
N VAL A 180 -14.82 -2.05 -25.61
CA VAL A 180 -14.55 -2.29 -24.18
C VAL A 180 -15.47 -1.41 -23.37
N SER A 181 -16.19 -2.01 -22.44
CA SER A 181 -16.91 -1.29 -21.39
C SER A 181 -16.45 -1.82 -20.03
N ALA A 182 -16.30 -0.93 -19.06
CA ALA A 182 -15.88 -1.30 -17.73
C ALA A 182 -16.56 -0.44 -16.67
N ARG A 183 -16.78 -1.03 -15.51
CA ARG A 183 -17.33 -0.40 -14.31
C ARG A 183 -16.63 -0.94 -13.07
N ILE A 184 -16.41 -0.04 -12.11
CA ILE A 184 -15.97 -0.34 -10.74
C ILE A 184 -16.99 0.23 -9.75
N ASP A 185 -17.05 -0.37 -8.56
CA ASP A 185 -18.00 -0.04 -7.50
C ASP A 185 -17.76 1.33 -6.86
N ARG A 186 -16.49 1.73 -6.77
CA ARG A 186 -16.05 2.99 -6.16
C ARG A 186 -14.76 3.49 -6.78
N LYS A 187 -14.43 4.76 -6.53
CA LYS A 187 -13.17 5.43 -6.96
C LYS A 187 -12.09 5.35 -5.87
N GLY A 188 -12.52 5.29 -4.61
CA GLY A 188 -11.65 5.28 -3.44
C GLY A 188 -11.23 3.88 -2.97
N PHE A 189 -9.93 3.64 -2.79
CA PHE A 189 -9.39 2.38 -2.26
C PHE A 189 -8.28 2.61 -1.24
N CYS A 190 -8.03 1.63 -0.39
CA CYS A 190 -6.92 1.60 0.54
C CYS A 190 -5.81 0.64 0.08
N GLU A 191 -4.63 0.75 0.70
CA GLU A 191 -3.59 -0.28 0.57
C GLU A 191 -4.15 -1.65 0.98
N GLY A 192 -3.92 -2.67 0.14
CA GLY A 192 -4.37 -4.04 0.39
C GLY A 192 -5.78 -4.36 -0.11
N ASP A 193 -6.57 -3.36 -0.49
CA ASP A 193 -7.91 -3.58 -1.04
C ASP A 193 -7.87 -4.31 -2.39
N ASP A 194 -8.91 -5.10 -2.66
CA ASP A 194 -9.12 -5.76 -3.95
C ASP A 194 -10.15 -4.97 -4.78
N ILE A 195 -9.73 -4.46 -5.93
CA ILE A 195 -10.60 -3.74 -6.86
C ILE A 195 -11.42 -4.76 -7.65
N SER A 196 -12.75 -4.68 -7.56
CA SER A 196 -13.67 -5.55 -8.30
C SER A 196 -13.99 -4.97 -9.67
N ILE A 197 -13.44 -5.56 -10.72
CA ILE A 197 -13.57 -5.08 -12.09
C ILE A 197 -14.69 -5.84 -12.80
N ASN A 198 -15.72 -5.10 -13.22
CA ASN A 198 -16.75 -5.60 -14.12
C ASN A 198 -16.50 -5.01 -15.50
N ALA A 199 -16.26 -5.85 -16.51
CA ALA A 199 -15.96 -5.37 -17.85
C ALA A 199 -16.56 -6.29 -18.91
N ASP A 200 -16.97 -5.71 -20.03
CA ASP A 200 -17.44 -6.44 -21.20
C ASP A 200 -16.57 -6.06 -22.39
N PHE A 201 -15.99 -7.08 -23.03
CA PHE A 201 -15.12 -6.98 -24.19
C PHE A 201 -15.82 -7.63 -25.37
N GLU A 202 -15.92 -6.93 -26.48
CA GLU A 202 -16.52 -7.41 -27.71
C GLU A 202 -15.50 -7.33 -28.84
N ASN A 203 -15.27 -8.45 -29.53
CA ASN A 203 -14.30 -8.53 -30.62
C ASN A 203 -14.98 -8.97 -31.92
N ILE A 204 -15.31 -8.00 -32.77
CA ILE A 204 -15.86 -8.24 -34.11
C ILE A 204 -14.77 -8.05 -35.19
N CYS A 205 -13.52 -7.83 -34.79
CA CYS A 205 -12.40 -7.74 -35.74
C CYS A 205 -11.80 -9.11 -36.06
N SER A 206 -11.09 -9.20 -37.19
CA SER A 206 -10.48 -10.45 -37.68
C SER A 206 -9.28 -10.94 -36.86
N ARG A 207 -8.96 -10.32 -35.72
CA ARG A 207 -7.72 -10.57 -34.95
C ARG A 207 -8.07 -11.10 -33.57
N ILE A 208 -7.16 -11.87 -32.99
CA ILE A 208 -7.27 -12.30 -31.59
C ILE A 208 -6.89 -11.13 -30.68
N VAL A 209 -7.78 -10.75 -29.78
CA VAL A 209 -7.60 -9.61 -28.86
C VAL A 209 -7.35 -10.13 -27.45
N VAL A 210 -6.42 -9.51 -26.71
CA VAL A 210 -6.14 -9.90 -25.32
C VAL A 210 -6.52 -8.77 -24.35
N PRO A 211 -7.56 -8.95 -23.51
CA PRO A 211 -7.96 -8.01 -22.49
C PRO A 211 -6.98 -8.01 -21.32
N LYS A 212 -6.68 -6.83 -20.80
CA LYS A 212 -5.76 -6.61 -19.67
C LYS A 212 -6.28 -5.46 -18.82
N ALA A 213 -6.00 -5.50 -17.53
CA ALA A 213 -6.19 -4.36 -16.63
C ALA A 213 -4.93 -4.12 -15.82
N ALA A 214 -4.67 -2.87 -15.45
CA ALA A 214 -3.49 -2.47 -14.69
C ALA A 214 -3.76 -1.25 -13.82
N ILE A 215 -3.23 -1.25 -12.59
CA ILE A 215 -3.12 -0.04 -11.79
C ILE A 215 -1.87 0.70 -12.24
N VAL A 216 -2.05 1.98 -12.54
CA VAL A 216 -1.00 2.86 -13.03
C VAL A 216 -0.97 4.11 -12.16
N SER A 217 0.22 4.47 -11.68
CA SER A 217 0.43 5.77 -11.04
C SER A 217 0.91 6.78 -12.06
N LYS A 218 0.42 8.01 -11.91
CA LYS A 218 0.78 9.16 -12.73
C LYS A 218 1.32 10.23 -11.79
N HIS A 219 2.64 10.43 -11.86
CA HIS A 219 3.32 11.45 -11.08
C HIS A 219 3.48 12.69 -11.97
N THR A 220 2.85 13.77 -11.57
CA THR A 220 2.88 15.05 -12.29
C THR A 220 3.79 16.00 -11.52
N TYR A 221 4.83 16.48 -12.18
CA TYR A 221 5.84 17.39 -11.64
C TYR A 221 5.72 18.73 -12.36
N LEU A 222 5.58 19.83 -11.63
CA LEU A 222 5.48 21.18 -12.17
C LEU A 222 6.71 21.99 -11.74
N ALA A 223 7.42 22.58 -12.70
CA ALA A 223 8.53 23.49 -12.44
C ALA A 223 8.66 24.51 -13.58
N ASN A 224 8.84 25.79 -13.23
CA ASN A 224 9.01 26.89 -14.18
C ASN A 224 7.92 26.94 -15.28
N GLY A 225 6.66 26.70 -14.90
CA GLY A 225 5.52 26.65 -15.84
C GLY A 225 5.49 25.43 -16.77
N GLN A 226 6.48 24.54 -16.69
CA GLN A 226 6.51 23.29 -17.44
C GLN A 226 5.99 22.14 -16.58
N THR A 227 5.34 21.18 -17.25
CA THR A 227 4.84 19.96 -16.61
C THR A 227 5.57 18.75 -17.15
N LYS A 228 6.07 17.90 -16.26
CA LYS A 228 6.64 16.60 -16.58
C LYS A 228 5.79 15.51 -15.93
N VAL A 229 5.34 14.56 -16.75
CA VAL A 229 4.52 13.44 -16.27
C VAL A 229 5.35 12.16 -16.35
N LEU A 230 5.40 11.42 -15.25
CA LEU A 230 5.96 10.08 -15.18
C LEU A 230 4.82 9.10 -14.89
N THR A 231 4.66 8.13 -15.77
CA THR A 231 3.64 7.09 -15.62
C THR A 231 4.32 5.77 -15.26
N GLN A 232 3.88 5.13 -14.19
CA GLN A 232 4.43 3.86 -13.72
C GLN A 232 3.33 2.82 -13.55
N LYS A 233 3.53 1.64 -14.14
CA LYS A 233 2.64 0.50 -13.98
C LYS A 233 2.98 -0.26 -12.70
N LEU A 234 1.98 -0.51 -11.85
CA LEU A 234 2.17 -1.06 -10.51
C LEU A 234 1.72 -2.51 -10.38
N SER A 235 0.51 -2.80 -10.85
CA SER A 235 -0.07 -4.15 -10.87
C SER A 235 -0.80 -4.37 -12.19
N CYS A 236 -0.96 -5.64 -12.59
CA CYS A 236 -1.81 -5.96 -13.73
C CYS A 236 -2.38 -7.37 -13.67
N VAL A 237 -3.51 -7.52 -14.35
CA VAL A 237 -4.16 -8.78 -14.62
C VAL A 237 -4.33 -8.94 -16.14
N ARG A 238 -4.25 -10.18 -16.61
CA ARG A 238 -4.46 -10.58 -18.01
C ARG A 238 -5.67 -11.50 -18.06
N GLY A 239 -6.59 -11.24 -18.98
CA GLY A 239 -7.70 -12.14 -19.28
C GLY A 239 -7.37 -13.10 -20.42
N ASN A 240 -8.37 -13.87 -20.81
CA ASN A 240 -8.22 -14.88 -21.85
C ASN A 240 -8.17 -14.22 -23.24
N PRO A 241 -7.49 -14.83 -24.22
CA PRO A 241 -7.57 -14.34 -25.59
C PRO A 241 -8.99 -14.46 -26.15
N ILE A 242 -9.49 -13.39 -26.75
CA ILE A 242 -10.81 -13.34 -27.39
C ILE A 242 -10.60 -13.47 -28.90
N ILE A 243 -11.08 -14.57 -29.47
CA ILE A 243 -11.03 -14.80 -30.93
C ILE A 243 -12.04 -13.91 -31.67
N SER A 244 -11.91 -13.84 -33.00
CA SER A 244 -12.81 -13.05 -33.86
C SER A 244 -14.27 -13.49 -33.70
N GLY A 245 -15.19 -12.54 -33.58
CA GLY A 245 -16.63 -12.75 -33.46
C GLY A 245 -17.11 -13.12 -32.06
N MET A 246 -16.23 -13.12 -31.06
CA MET A 246 -16.56 -13.51 -29.68
C MET A 246 -16.52 -12.32 -28.72
N SER A 247 -17.14 -12.50 -27.56
CA SER A 247 -17.11 -11.57 -26.44
C SER A 247 -16.64 -12.28 -25.17
N GLU A 248 -16.08 -11.49 -24.25
CA GLU A 248 -15.69 -11.95 -22.92
C GLU A 248 -16.17 -10.94 -21.87
N SER A 249 -16.64 -11.47 -20.76
CA SER A 249 -17.18 -10.68 -19.67
C SER A 249 -16.47 -10.99 -18.36
N TRP A 250 -15.92 -9.96 -17.74
CA TRP A 250 -15.43 -10.01 -16.37
C TRP A 250 -16.58 -9.63 -15.42
N ARG A 251 -16.83 -10.51 -14.45
CA ARG A 251 -17.84 -10.34 -13.40
C ARG A 251 -17.13 -10.37 -12.06
N GLY A 252 -16.66 -9.22 -11.61
CA GLY A 252 -15.89 -9.08 -10.37
C GLY A 252 -14.46 -9.62 -10.45
N LYS A 253 -13.78 -9.46 -11.58
CA LYS A 253 -12.36 -9.84 -11.68
C LYS A 253 -11.55 -8.95 -10.73
N THR A 254 -10.88 -9.55 -9.75
CA THR A 254 -10.17 -8.80 -8.71
C THR A 254 -8.78 -8.37 -9.15
N LEU A 255 -8.39 -7.16 -8.73
CA LEU A 255 -7.02 -6.65 -8.84
C LEU A 255 -6.60 -5.98 -7.54
N ARG A 256 -5.63 -6.58 -6.85
CA ARG A 256 -5.15 -6.08 -5.55
C ARG A 256 -4.35 -4.79 -5.66
N VAL A 257 -4.64 -3.84 -4.79
CA VAL A 257 -3.83 -2.65 -4.52
C VAL A 257 -2.63 -3.07 -3.66
N LYS A 258 -1.43 -3.06 -4.23
CA LYS A 258 -0.18 -3.35 -3.49
C LYS A 258 0.13 -2.23 -2.49
N LYS A 259 1.10 -2.49 -1.61
CA LYS A 259 1.72 -1.47 -0.75
C LYS A 259 2.34 -0.35 -1.58
N ILE A 260 1.62 0.77 -1.66
CA ILE A 260 2.01 1.96 -2.39
C ILE A 260 1.70 3.20 -1.55
N LYS A 261 2.42 4.29 -1.81
CA LYS A 261 2.16 5.57 -1.14
C LYS A 261 0.74 6.06 -1.47
N PRO A 262 0.09 6.81 -0.57
CA PRO A 262 -1.21 7.39 -0.83
C PRO A 262 -1.15 8.46 -1.93
N SER A 263 -2.32 8.85 -2.41
CA SER A 263 -2.48 9.89 -3.43
C SER A 263 -2.09 11.25 -2.86
N ILE A 264 -1.38 12.05 -3.66
CA ILE A 264 -0.92 13.38 -3.25
C ILE A 264 -1.66 14.39 -4.09
N LEU A 265 -2.68 15.01 -3.48
CA LEU A 265 -3.56 15.98 -4.14
C LEU A 265 -3.34 17.41 -3.63
N GLY A 266 -2.91 17.59 -2.38
CA GLY A 266 -2.72 18.88 -1.71
C GLY A 266 -1.44 19.64 -2.10
N CYS A 267 -0.55 19.06 -2.92
CA CYS A 267 0.70 19.73 -3.31
C CYS A 267 0.58 20.40 -4.69
N ASN A 268 0.99 21.67 -4.77
CA ASN A 268 0.87 22.47 -5.99
C ASN A 268 1.88 22.09 -7.07
N ILE A 269 3.10 21.74 -6.68
CA ILE A 269 4.20 21.49 -7.62
C ILE A 269 4.39 19.99 -7.93
N LEU A 270 3.76 19.11 -7.15
CA LEU A 270 3.85 17.66 -7.27
C LEU A 270 2.47 17.05 -7.04
N ARG A 271 2.03 16.16 -7.94
CA ARG A 271 0.80 15.38 -7.76
C ARG A 271 1.05 13.91 -8.05
N VAL A 272 0.43 13.05 -7.25
CA VAL A 272 0.46 11.59 -7.45
C VAL A 272 -0.98 11.11 -7.53
N GLU A 273 -1.36 10.72 -8.74
CA GLU A 273 -2.70 10.22 -9.06
C GLU A 273 -2.62 8.76 -9.50
N TYR A 274 -3.71 8.02 -9.29
CA TYR A 274 -3.80 6.62 -9.68
C TYR A 274 -4.92 6.42 -10.69
N PHE A 275 -4.72 5.48 -11.61
CA PHE A 275 -5.69 5.13 -12.64
C PHE A 275 -5.76 3.62 -12.79
N LEU A 276 -6.98 3.10 -12.94
CA LEU A 276 -7.21 1.75 -13.42
C LEU A 276 -7.30 1.80 -14.95
N GLN A 277 -6.26 1.32 -15.59
CA GLN A 277 -6.21 1.16 -17.04
C GLN A 277 -6.80 -0.18 -17.44
N ILE A 278 -7.90 -0.17 -18.19
CA ILE A 278 -8.51 -1.38 -18.76
C ILE A 278 -8.37 -1.28 -20.27
N TYR A 279 -7.67 -2.24 -20.87
CA TYR A 279 -7.32 -2.16 -22.27
C TYR A 279 -7.30 -3.51 -22.98
N ALA A 280 -7.61 -3.50 -24.27
CA ALA A 280 -7.51 -4.66 -25.13
C ALA A 280 -6.34 -4.51 -26.10
N SER A 281 -5.44 -5.50 -26.10
CA SER A 281 -4.27 -5.54 -26.98
C SER A 281 -4.66 -6.19 -28.30
N VAL A 282 -4.64 -5.41 -29.37
CA VAL A 282 -4.94 -5.86 -30.73
C VAL A 282 -3.62 -5.99 -31.49
N PRO A 283 -3.19 -7.19 -31.90
CA PRO A 283 -1.98 -7.38 -32.69
C PRO A 283 -1.99 -6.48 -33.93
N GLY A 284 -0.88 -5.79 -34.23
CA GLY A 284 -0.76 -4.91 -35.40
C GLY A 284 -1.67 -3.66 -35.39
N SER A 285 -2.19 -3.24 -34.24
CA SER A 285 -2.98 -2.01 -34.09
C SER A 285 -2.73 -1.36 -32.72
N LYS A 286 -3.03 -0.05 -32.59
CA LYS A 286 -2.97 0.63 -31.29
C LYS A 286 -3.93 -0.03 -30.29
N LYS A 287 -3.55 -0.14 -29.02
CA LYS A 287 -4.41 -0.67 -27.96
C LYS A 287 -5.68 0.20 -27.81
N ILE A 288 -6.81 -0.42 -27.51
CA ILE A 288 -8.00 0.31 -27.03
C ILE A 288 -7.85 0.43 -25.51
N LEU A 289 -7.84 1.66 -24.98
CA LEU A 289 -7.54 1.97 -23.59
C LEU A 289 -8.68 2.81 -22.98
N LEU A 290 -9.19 2.32 -21.85
CA LEU A 290 -10.02 3.03 -20.88
C LEU A 290 -9.17 3.36 -19.65
N GLU A 291 -9.31 4.57 -19.13
CA GLU A 291 -8.67 4.99 -17.88
C GLU A 291 -9.77 5.41 -16.91
N LEU A 292 -9.89 4.68 -15.80
CA LEU A 292 -10.80 5.04 -14.71
C LEU A 292 -9.96 5.70 -13.59
N PRO A 293 -10.26 6.91 -13.15
CA PRO A 293 -9.53 7.55 -12.05
C PRO A 293 -9.72 6.76 -10.75
N LEU A 294 -8.65 6.64 -9.97
CA LEU A 294 -8.62 6.04 -8.64
C LEU A 294 -8.04 7.03 -7.63
N VAL A 295 -8.51 6.95 -6.40
CA VAL A 295 -7.91 7.63 -5.26
C VAL A 295 -7.52 6.58 -4.24
N ILE A 296 -6.22 6.53 -3.94
CA ILE A 296 -5.66 5.65 -2.92
C ILE A 296 -5.42 6.50 -1.68
N GLY A 297 -6.16 6.23 -0.60
CA GLY A 297 -6.14 7.00 0.64
C GLY A 297 -5.92 6.11 1.86
N SER A 298 -6.09 6.71 3.04
CA SER A 298 -6.09 5.96 4.30
C SER A 298 -7.53 5.67 4.72
N ARG A 299 -7.74 4.53 5.37
CA ARG A 299 -9.03 4.25 6.00
C ARG A 299 -9.13 5.15 7.23
N SER A 300 -9.98 6.16 7.18
CA SER A 300 -10.29 6.98 8.36
C SER A 300 -10.67 6.06 9.52
N GLY A 301 -9.92 6.13 10.61
CA GLY A 301 -10.11 5.32 11.83
C GLY A 301 -11.36 5.66 12.64
N PHE A 302 -12.26 6.51 12.12
CA PHE A 302 -13.46 6.93 12.85
C PHE A 302 -14.69 6.02 12.65
N ALA A 303 -14.57 4.91 11.91
CA ALA A 303 -15.66 3.95 11.72
C ALA A 303 -15.65 2.73 12.68
N SER A 304 -14.92 2.79 13.81
CA SER A 304 -14.95 1.74 14.85
C SER A 304 -15.99 1.99 15.96
N ARG A 305 -16.94 2.91 15.76
CA ARG A 305 -18.02 3.19 16.73
C ARG A 305 -19.41 3.03 16.11
N SER A 306 -19.73 1.83 15.62
CA SER A 306 -21.13 1.39 15.51
C SER A 306 -21.20 -0.12 15.24
N SER A 307 -20.75 -0.94 16.18
CA SER A 307 -21.12 -2.36 16.20
C SER A 307 -21.01 -2.95 17.60
N SER A 308 -21.53 -2.27 18.64
CA SER A 308 -21.61 -2.84 20.00
C SER A 308 -22.60 -2.11 20.93
N MET A 309 -23.85 -1.87 20.53
CA MET A 309 -24.90 -1.44 21.48
C MET A 309 -26.28 -1.89 20.99
N ALA A 310 -26.53 -3.21 20.97
CA ALA A 310 -27.89 -3.75 20.86
C ALA A 310 -27.93 -5.18 21.40
N SER A 311 -27.75 -5.34 22.72
CA SER A 311 -28.21 -6.54 23.46
C SER A 311 -27.88 -6.43 24.95
N GLN A 312 -28.37 -5.40 25.63
CA GLN A 312 -28.55 -5.48 27.08
C GLN A 312 -29.81 -4.72 27.47
N THR A 313 -30.92 -5.45 27.64
CA THR A 313 -31.87 -5.36 28.76
C THR A 313 -32.94 -6.44 28.61
N SER A 314 -32.86 -7.50 29.43
CA SER A 314 -33.98 -8.21 30.08
C SER A 314 -33.34 -9.40 30.80
N SER A 315 -32.87 -9.18 32.02
CA SER A 315 -33.61 -9.46 33.26
C SER A 315 -33.55 -10.94 33.63
N GLU A 316 -32.75 -11.16 34.67
CA GLU A 316 -32.60 -12.31 35.57
C GLU A 316 -33.82 -13.26 35.67
N MET A 317 -33.57 -14.57 35.59
CA MET A 317 -34.05 -15.53 36.60
C MET A 317 -33.30 -16.87 36.49
N SER A 318 -32.96 -17.41 37.65
CA SER A 318 -32.09 -18.55 37.91
C SER A 318 -32.81 -19.91 37.96
N TRP A 319 -32.09 -20.96 37.56
CA TRP A 319 -32.13 -22.36 38.01
C TRP A 319 -33.50 -23.07 38.13
N VAL A 320 -33.78 -23.96 37.16
CA VAL A 320 -34.33 -25.30 37.43
C VAL A 320 -33.98 -26.25 36.28
N ASP A 321 -33.46 -27.42 36.67
CA ASP A 321 -33.19 -28.60 35.86
C ASP A 321 -34.41 -29.10 35.08
N LEU A 322 -34.18 -29.66 33.87
CA LEU A 322 -34.54 -31.04 33.49
C LEU A 322 -34.47 -31.24 31.97
N ASN A 323 -33.61 -32.19 31.57
CA ASN A 323 -33.75 -33.16 30.48
C ASN A 323 -34.31 -32.71 29.11
N ILE A 324 -33.48 -32.85 28.06
CA ILE A 324 -33.77 -33.51 26.75
C ILE A 324 -32.51 -33.39 25.85
N PRO A 325 -32.20 -34.41 25.01
CA PRO A 325 -30.84 -34.85 24.72
C PRO A 325 -30.16 -34.21 23.51
N ASP A 326 -28.84 -34.42 23.45
CA ASP A 326 -27.89 -34.02 22.42
C ASP A 326 -28.35 -34.27 20.99
N ALA A 327 -28.16 -33.27 20.14
CA ALA A 327 -28.25 -33.41 18.68
C ALA A 327 -27.10 -34.30 18.18
N PRO A 328 -27.33 -35.20 17.20
CA PRO A 328 -26.28 -36.09 16.71
C PRO A 328 -25.19 -35.30 15.99
N GLU A 329 -23.95 -35.49 16.44
CA GLU A 329 -22.73 -35.01 15.79
C GLU A 329 -22.62 -35.62 14.37
N ALA A 330 -22.35 -34.78 13.38
CA ALA A 330 -22.20 -35.26 12.00
C ALA A 330 -20.95 -36.16 11.89
N PRO A 331 -21.01 -37.26 11.10
CA PRO A 331 -19.86 -38.14 10.95
C PRO A 331 -18.66 -37.41 10.31
N PRO A 332 -17.42 -37.78 10.69
CA PRO A 332 -16.20 -37.13 10.21
C PRO A 332 -16.06 -37.21 8.68
N CYS A 333 -15.41 -36.20 8.10
CA CYS A 333 -15.15 -36.14 6.67
C CYS A 333 -14.18 -37.27 6.26
N TYR A 334 -14.48 -37.96 5.15
CA TYR A 334 -13.71 -39.11 4.66
C TYR A 334 -12.21 -38.80 4.36
N LEU A 335 -11.84 -37.52 4.31
CA LEU A 335 -10.46 -37.06 4.14
C LEU A 335 -9.58 -37.24 5.39
N ASP A 336 -10.17 -37.47 6.57
CA ASP A 336 -9.42 -37.58 7.83
C ASP A 336 -9.00 -39.03 8.18
N ILE A 337 -9.34 -40.02 7.34
CA ILE A 337 -9.05 -41.45 7.57
C ILE A 337 -7.95 -41.98 6.62
N ILE A 338 -7.40 -41.13 5.74
CA ILE A 338 -6.33 -41.55 4.82
C ILE A 338 -4.97 -41.30 5.48
N SER A 339 -4.29 -42.37 5.86
CA SER A 339 -2.87 -42.35 6.26
C SER A 339 -2.01 -41.69 5.17
N GLU A 340 -1.01 -40.91 5.56
CA GLU A 340 -0.22 -40.02 4.68
C GLU A 340 0.47 -40.66 3.46
N ASP A 341 0.49 -41.98 3.31
CA ASP A 341 1.25 -42.67 2.27
C ASP A 341 0.60 -42.71 0.87
N HIS A 342 -0.57 -42.08 0.66
CA HIS A 342 -1.28 -42.08 -0.64
C HIS A 342 -1.64 -40.70 -1.18
N ARG A 343 -0.87 -39.66 -0.87
CA ARG A 343 -0.95 -38.37 -1.57
C ARG A 343 -0.34 -38.48 -2.97
N LEU A 344 -1.16 -38.76 -3.98
CA LEU A 344 -0.78 -38.63 -5.39
C LEU A 344 -0.54 -37.13 -5.70
N GLU A 345 0.74 -36.75 -5.79
CA GLU A 345 1.16 -35.52 -6.46
C GLU A 345 0.68 -35.55 -7.92
N SER A 346 -0.12 -34.56 -8.28
CA SER A 346 -0.34 -34.19 -9.67
C SER A 346 0.15 -32.76 -9.90
N PRO A 347 1.21 -32.58 -10.67
CA PRO A 347 1.41 -31.41 -11.49
C PRO A 347 1.13 -31.80 -12.95
N THR A 348 -0.03 -31.43 -13.49
CA THR A 348 -0.30 -31.56 -14.93
C THR A 348 -0.32 -30.19 -15.60
N ALA A 349 0.84 -29.76 -16.11
CA ALA A 349 0.97 -29.00 -17.34
C ALA A 349 2.44 -29.05 -17.82
N PRO A 350 2.72 -29.53 -19.04
CA PRO A 350 4.08 -29.51 -19.56
C PRO A 350 4.44 -28.09 -20.04
N LEU A 351 5.64 -27.66 -19.65
CA LEU A 351 6.35 -26.53 -20.26
C LEU A 351 6.71 -26.89 -21.70
N LEU A 352 6.36 -26.03 -22.66
CA LEU A 352 6.92 -26.08 -24.02
C LEU A 352 8.07 -25.08 -24.07
N ASP A 353 9.29 -25.62 -24.07
CA ASP A 353 10.50 -24.94 -24.54
C ASP A 353 10.91 -25.58 -25.88
N ASP A 354 11.36 -24.73 -26.79
CA ASP A 354 11.74 -25.01 -28.16
C ASP A 354 12.92 -26.01 -28.27
N LEU A 355 12.88 -26.94 -29.24
CA LEU A 355 13.94 -27.21 -30.25
C LEU A 355 13.73 -28.51 -31.05
N ASP A 356 13.63 -28.31 -32.37
CA ASP A 356 14.16 -29.06 -33.51
C ASP A 356 13.99 -30.59 -33.72
N SER A 357 13.56 -30.89 -34.95
CA SER A 357 13.89 -32.05 -35.81
C SER A 357 13.27 -33.45 -35.57
N SER A 358 12.47 -33.86 -36.57
CA SER A 358 12.24 -35.22 -37.10
C SER A 358 11.92 -36.38 -36.15
N PHE A 359 10.71 -36.95 -36.25
CA PHE A 359 10.41 -38.25 -36.89
C PHE A 359 8.95 -38.66 -36.61
N ASP A 360 8.45 -39.48 -37.54
CA ASP A 360 7.08 -39.86 -37.85
C ASP A 360 6.57 -41.02 -36.97
N SER A 361 5.48 -40.88 -36.18
CA SER A 361 4.65 -42.00 -35.64
C SER A 361 3.32 -41.52 -35.04
N PRO A 362 2.20 -42.28 -35.12
CA PRO A 362 0.89 -41.86 -34.60
C PRO A 362 0.70 -42.19 -33.11
N ILE A 363 0.04 -41.29 -32.38
CA ILE A 363 -0.30 -41.43 -30.95
C ILE A 363 -1.55 -42.33 -30.83
N PHE A 364 -1.41 -43.52 -30.23
CA PHE A 364 -2.54 -44.28 -29.68
C PHE A 364 -2.68 -43.97 -28.18
N MET A 365 -3.88 -43.57 -27.76
CA MET A 365 -4.25 -43.32 -26.37
C MET A 365 -4.78 -44.64 -25.76
N TYR A 366 -4.07 -45.21 -24.79
CA TYR A 366 -4.58 -46.33 -23.98
C TYR A 366 -5.39 -45.77 -22.80
N ALA A 367 -6.64 -46.23 -22.64
CA ALA A 367 -7.45 -45.94 -21.45
C ALA A 367 -7.10 -46.95 -20.33
N PRO A 368 -6.84 -46.51 -19.08
CA PRO A 368 -6.61 -47.43 -17.98
C PRO A 368 -7.92 -48.03 -17.47
N GLU A 369 -7.95 -49.35 -17.27
CA GLU A 369 -9.05 -50.06 -16.62
C GLU A 369 -9.11 -49.73 -15.12
N PHE A 370 -10.25 -49.22 -14.65
CA PHE A 370 -10.53 -49.02 -13.23
C PHE A 370 -11.17 -50.27 -12.64
N LYS A 371 -10.49 -50.95 -11.71
CA LYS A 371 -11.09 -52.00 -10.87
C LYS A 371 -11.58 -51.37 -9.57
N PHE A 372 -12.90 -51.34 -9.37
CA PHE A 372 -13.50 -50.94 -8.09
C PHE A 372 -13.35 -52.08 -7.07
N MET A 373 -12.80 -51.78 -5.89
CA MET A 373 -12.87 -52.68 -4.74
C MET A 373 -14.24 -52.55 -4.05
N PRO A 374 -14.81 -53.65 -3.52
CA PRO A 374 -16.08 -53.59 -2.81
C PRO A 374 -15.95 -52.87 -1.46
N PRO A 375 -17.02 -52.21 -0.99
CA PRO A 375 -17.02 -51.51 0.30
C PRO A 375 -16.92 -52.50 1.47
N PRO A 376 -16.37 -52.06 2.63
CA PRO A 376 -16.22 -52.90 3.81
C PRO A 376 -17.57 -53.25 4.46
N THR A 377 -17.63 -54.44 5.06
CA THR A 377 -18.82 -55.00 5.71
C THR A 377 -19.16 -54.26 7.00
N TYR A 378 -20.38 -53.78 7.14
CA TYR A 378 -20.90 -53.20 8.38
C TYR A 378 -21.29 -54.31 9.36
N THR A 379 -20.92 -54.18 10.63
CA THR A 379 -21.50 -54.97 11.74
C THR A 379 -22.32 -54.03 12.60
N GLU A 380 -23.61 -54.31 12.74
CA GLU A 380 -24.49 -53.59 13.65
C GLU A 380 -24.20 -54.04 15.08
N VAL A 381 -23.93 -53.09 15.98
CA VAL A 381 -23.83 -53.33 17.41
C VAL A 381 -25.06 -52.71 18.06
N ASP A 382 -25.98 -53.56 18.53
CA ASP A 382 -27.19 -53.16 19.25
C ASP A 382 -26.82 -52.59 20.64
N PRO A 383 -27.23 -51.35 20.99
CA PRO A 383 -26.97 -50.79 22.30
C PRO A 383 -28.16 -51.08 23.24
N CYS A 384 -28.26 -52.30 23.76
CA CYS A 384 -29.17 -52.61 24.89
C CYS A 384 -28.68 -53.81 25.70
N ASN A 385 -27.86 -53.56 26.73
CA ASN A 385 -28.07 -54.18 28.04
C ASN A 385 -27.26 -53.45 29.10
N ALA A 386 -27.92 -52.55 29.83
CA ALA A 386 -27.46 -52.04 31.09
C ALA A 386 -27.75 -53.06 32.21
N ASN A 387 -26.72 -53.31 33.01
CA ASN A 387 -26.73 -53.63 34.44
C ASN A 387 -27.77 -54.61 35.02
N ASN A 388 -27.27 -55.65 35.68
CA ASN A 388 -27.75 -56.03 37.01
C ASN A 388 -26.65 -56.73 37.83
N ASN A 389 -26.02 -55.96 38.71
CA ASN A 389 -26.01 -56.11 40.16
C ASN A 389 -25.61 -57.45 40.85
N VAL A 390 -24.78 -57.25 41.89
CA VAL A 390 -24.76 -57.86 43.25
C VAL A 390 -23.52 -58.70 43.64
N GLN A 391 -22.90 -58.18 44.72
CA GLN A 391 -22.00 -58.74 45.76
C GLN A 391 -20.49 -58.87 45.50
#